data_AF-A0A1C7LP26-F1
#
_entry.id   AF-A0A1C7LP26-F1
#
_cell.length_a   1.000
_cell.length_b   1.000
_cell.length_c   1.000
_cell.angle_alpha   90.00
_cell.angle_beta   90.00
_cell.angle_gamma   90.00
#
_symmetry.space_group_name_H-M   'P 1'
#
loop_
_entity.id
_entity.type
_entity.pdbx_description
1 polymer ?
#
loop_
_entity_poly.entity_id
_entity_poly.type
_entity_poly.pdbx_seq_one_letter_code
_entity_poly.pdbx_strand_id
1 'polypeptide(L)'
;DRIISSPQWGFTPELKETKYKWKIIVKRVQDVCTNRRHDIKKAIQASVGESSDNPSIEARSNAQDIIALCVDIVAIHKPADLHVSLAMLARVAFIRQVYIQFGNVKNFWEQVDKELANVRSKNNDDEEKISRFFGRVLQNDRKVHGPVDLGSIPLE
;
A
#
# COMPACT_ATOMS: atom_id res chain seq x y z
N ASP A 1 10.69 0.97 -32.43
CA ASP A 1 10.45 1.70 -31.17
C ASP A 1 9.81 3.07 -31.34
N ARG A 2 8.49 3.13 -31.55
CA ARG A 2 7.73 4.40 -31.69
C ARG A 2 7.60 5.22 -30.39
N ILE A 3 7.96 4.63 -29.25
CA ILE A 3 7.89 5.28 -27.93
C ILE A 3 9.05 6.27 -27.75
N ILE A 4 10.20 6.02 -28.36
CA ILE A 4 11.39 6.89 -28.26
C ILE A 4 11.22 8.16 -29.11
N SER A 5 10.42 8.10 -30.18
CA SER A 5 10.15 9.23 -31.08
C SER A 5 9.05 10.19 -30.58
N SER A 6 8.44 9.95 -29.43
CA SER A 6 7.36 10.79 -28.91
C SER A 6 7.48 10.96 -27.39
N PRO A 7 8.19 11.99 -26.91
CA PRO A 7 8.44 12.22 -25.48
C PRO A 7 7.16 12.42 -24.66
N GLN A 8 6.04 12.70 -25.33
CA GLN A 8 4.72 12.82 -24.74
C GLN A 8 4.02 11.47 -24.54
N TRP A 9 4.61 10.33 -24.94
CA TRP A 9 3.96 9.00 -24.89
C TRP A 9 2.59 8.94 -25.60
N GLY A 10 2.43 9.68 -26.70
CA GLY A 10 1.16 9.79 -27.44
C GLY A 10 0.13 10.73 -26.81
N PHE A 11 0.50 11.46 -25.75
CA PHE A 11 -0.33 12.42 -25.05
C PHE A 11 -0.21 13.82 -25.68
N THR A 12 -0.89 14.03 -26.81
CA THR A 12 -0.79 15.31 -27.52
C THR A 12 -1.69 16.40 -26.89
N PRO A 13 -1.38 17.70 -27.07
CA PRO A 13 -2.21 18.80 -26.56
C PRO A 13 -3.67 18.73 -27.02
N GLU A 14 -3.91 18.32 -28.27
CA GLU A 14 -5.24 18.22 -28.87
C GLU A 14 -6.12 17.16 -28.16
N LEU A 15 -5.49 16.18 -27.52
CA LEU A 15 -6.15 15.14 -26.74
C LEU A 15 -6.73 15.70 -25.44
N LYS A 16 -6.06 16.70 -24.82
CA LYS A 16 -6.55 17.41 -23.63
C LYS A 16 -7.67 18.38 -23.99
N GLU A 17 -7.58 19.03 -25.14
CA GLU A 17 -8.59 19.97 -25.63
C GLU A 17 -9.90 19.26 -26.03
N THR A 18 -9.80 18.01 -26.50
CA THR A 18 -10.98 17.19 -26.80
C THR A 18 -11.60 16.62 -25.53
N LYS A 19 -12.54 17.37 -24.92
CA LYS A 19 -13.22 17.05 -23.66
C LYS A 19 -13.73 15.60 -23.54
N TYR A 20 -14.26 15.03 -24.62
CA TYR A 20 -14.75 13.65 -24.66
C TYR A 20 -13.62 12.61 -24.55
N LYS A 21 -12.55 12.76 -25.35
CA LYS A 21 -11.39 11.86 -25.32
C LYS A 21 -10.68 11.93 -23.96
N TRP A 22 -10.52 13.15 -23.43
CA TRP A 22 -9.98 13.37 -22.09
C TRP A 22 -10.78 12.63 -21.01
N LYS A 23 -12.12 12.74 -21.05
CA LYS A 23 -13.01 12.06 -20.09
C LYS A 23 -12.85 10.54 -20.14
N ILE A 24 -12.69 9.94 -21.32
CA ILE A 24 -12.46 8.50 -21.47
C ILE A 24 -11.14 8.09 -20.82
N ILE A 25 -10.07 8.84 -21.08
CA ILE A 25 -8.74 8.55 -20.54
C ILE A 25 -8.75 8.64 -19.01
N VAL A 26 -9.28 9.74 -18.46
CA VAL A 26 -9.39 9.94 -17.00
C VAL A 26 -10.21 8.82 -16.37
N LYS A 27 -11.37 8.48 -16.95
CA LYS A 27 -12.20 7.38 -16.46
C LYS A 27 -11.44 6.06 -16.48
N ARG A 28 -10.71 5.75 -17.56
CA ARG A 28 -9.93 4.51 -17.65
C ARG A 28 -8.84 4.44 -16.57
N VAL A 29 -8.14 5.53 -16.31
CA VAL A 29 -7.13 5.61 -15.24
C VAL A 29 -7.79 5.43 -13.86
N GLN A 30 -8.92 6.10 -13.61
CA GLN A 30 -9.69 5.95 -12.38
C GLN A 30 -10.13 4.51 -12.15
N ASP A 31 -10.67 3.85 -13.17
CA ASP A 31 -11.12 2.46 -13.10
C ASP A 31 -9.94 1.53 -12.78
N VAL A 32 -8.79 1.71 -13.43
CA VAL A 32 -7.58 0.92 -13.16
C VAL A 32 -7.06 1.13 -11.74
N CYS A 33 -6.98 2.38 -11.28
CA CYS A 33 -6.56 2.69 -9.90
C CYS A 33 -7.54 2.13 -8.86
N THR A 34 -8.85 2.16 -9.16
CA THR A 34 -9.88 1.59 -8.29
C THR A 34 -9.74 0.09 -8.17
N ASN A 35 -9.55 -0.61 -9.30
CA ASN A 35 -9.34 -2.06 -9.31
C ASN A 35 -8.06 -2.44 -8.56
N ARG A 36 -6.95 -1.73 -8.81
CA ARG A 36 -5.67 -1.94 -8.08
C ARG A 36 -5.85 -1.79 -6.57
N ARG A 37 -6.51 -0.72 -6.13
CA ARG A 37 -6.83 -0.49 -4.72
C ARG A 37 -7.73 -1.59 -4.16
N HIS A 38 -8.68 -2.10 -4.93
CA HIS A 38 -9.50 -3.24 -4.51
C HIS A 38 -8.64 -4.50 -4.30
N ASP A 39 -7.78 -4.84 -5.26
CA ASP A 39 -6.95 -6.04 -5.21
C ASP A 39 -5.95 -5.99 -4.04
N ILE A 40 -5.31 -4.83 -3.82
CA ILE A 40 -4.42 -4.61 -2.66
C ILE A 40 -5.20 -4.77 -1.35
N LYS A 41 -6.40 -4.18 -1.24
CA LYS A 41 -7.22 -4.32 -0.03
C LYS A 41 -7.56 -5.79 0.23
N LYS A 42 -7.86 -6.56 -0.82
CA LYS A 42 -8.17 -7.99 -0.73
C LYS A 42 -6.96 -8.81 -0.27
N ALA A 43 -5.76 -8.52 -0.80
CA ALA A 43 -4.52 -9.16 -0.35
C ALA A 43 -4.25 -8.86 1.14
N ILE A 44 -4.40 -7.60 1.55
CA ILE A 44 -4.26 -7.21 2.96
C ILE A 44 -5.27 -7.95 3.83
N GLN A 45 -6.54 -8.00 3.43
CA GLN A 45 -7.59 -8.72 4.16
C GLN A 45 -7.24 -10.20 4.39
N ALA A 46 -6.75 -10.88 3.35
CA ALA A 46 -6.36 -12.29 3.45
C ALA A 46 -5.14 -12.49 4.39
N SER A 47 -4.29 -11.48 4.52
CA SER A 47 -3.03 -11.56 5.27
C SER A 47 -3.15 -11.37 6.79
N VAL A 48 -4.27 -10.83 7.29
CA VAL A 48 -4.42 -10.43 8.71
C VAL A 48 -4.43 -11.63 9.66
N GLY A 49 -4.92 -12.79 9.22
CA GLY A 49 -5.08 -13.96 10.09
C GLY A 49 -6.13 -13.76 11.21
N GLU A 50 -6.20 -14.73 12.11
CA GLU A 50 -7.19 -14.79 13.18
C GLU A 50 -6.62 -14.24 14.50
N SER A 51 -7.46 -13.56 15.27
CA SER A 51 -7.10 -13.12 16.62
C SER A 51 -7.15 -14.32 17.57
N SER A 52 -6.19 -14.43 18.48
CA SER A 52 -6.28 -15.41 19.56
C SER A 52 -7.40 -15.05 20.53
N ASP A 53 -8.07 -16.07 21.08
CA ASP A 53 -9.08 -15.90 22.13
C ASP A 53 -8.48 -15.39 23.45
N ASN A 54 -7.16 -15.57 23.63
CA ASN A 54 -6.44 -15.07 24.80
C ASN A 54 -5.99 -13.62 24.58
N PRO A 55 -6.46 -12.64 25.38
CA PRO A 55 -6.08 -11.24 25.23
C PRO A 55 -4.61 -10.95 25.58
N SER A 56 -3.88 -11.88 26.21
CA SER A 56 -2.45 -11.70 26.50
C SER A 56 -1.54 -12.03 25.31
N ILE A 57 -2.07 -12.65 24.25
CA ILE A 57 -1.32 -13.00 23.05
C ILE A 57 -1.67 -11.97 21.97
N GLU A 58 -0.71 -11.12 21.62
CA GLU A 58 -0.87 -10.14 20.53
C GLU A 58 -0.71 -10.77 19.14
N ALA A 59 -0.11 -11.96 19.07
CA ALA A 59 0.17 -12.65 17.83
C ALA A 59 -1.11 -13.25 17.20
N ARG A 60 -1.24 -13.10 15.88
CA ARG A 60 -2.36 -13.64 15.10
C ARG A 60 -1.99 -14.98 14.49
N SER A 61 -2.87 -15.96 14.61
CA SER A 61 -2.69 -17.27 13.97
C SER A 61 -2.93 -17.17 12.47
N ASN A 62 -2.14 -17.92 11.69
CA ASN A 62 -2.22 -17.96 10.23
C ASN A 62 -2.09 -16.59 9.54
N ALA A 63 -1.52 -15.60 10.23
CA ALA A 63 -1.19 -14.32 9.62
C ALA A 63 -0.01 -14.49 8.65
N GLN A 64 -0.03 -13.71 7.59
CA GLN A 64 1.08 -13.66 6.63
C GLN A 64 2.06 -12.57 7.04
N ASP A 65 3.35 -12.89 7.05
CA ASP A 65 4.40 -11.93 7.35
C ASP A 65 4.42 -10.79 6.31
N ILE A 66 5.02 -9.66 6.70
CA ILE A 66 4.97 -8.45 5.88
C ILE A 66 5.77 -8.55 4.56
N ILE A 67 6.84 -9.36 4.51
CA ILE A 67 7.60 -9.57 3.27
C ILE A 67 6.75 -10.37 2.30
N ALA A 68 6.21 -11.51 2.73
CA ALA A 68 5.38 -12.36 1.89
C ALA A 68 4.16 -11.58 1.36
N LEU A 69 3.50 -10.78 2.20
CA LEU A 69 2.41 -9.91 1.72
C LEU A 69 2.90 -8.91 0.65
N CYS A 70 4.05 -8.26 0.86
CA CYS A 70 4.54 -7.29 -0.11
C CYS A 70 4.90 -7.97 -1.44
N VAL A 71 5.51 -9.15 -1.41
CA VAL A 71 5.78 -9.97 -2.60
C VAL A 71 4.49 -10.30 -3.34
N ASP A 72 3.45 -10.72 -2.63
CA ASP A 72 2.15 -11.00 -3.22
C ASP A 72 1.53 -9.76 -3.85
N ILE A 73 1.59 -8.61 -3.17
CA ILE A 73 1.11 -7.31 -3.69
C ILE A 73 1.84 -6.94 -4.99
N VAL A 74 3.17 -7.09 -5.04
CA VAL A 74 3.95 -6.83 -6.26
C VAL A 74 3.53 -7.78 -7.38
N ALA A 75 3.20 -9.04 -7.05
CA ALA A 75 2.81 -10.06 -8.02
C ALA A 75 1.39 -9.90 -8.60
N ILE A 76 0.50 -9.11 -7.99
CA ILE A 76 -0.91 -8.92 -8.44
C ILE A 76 -0.97 -8.47 -9.92
N HIS A 77 -0.04 -7.63 -10.34
CA HIS A 77 0.02 -7.14 -11.72
C HIS A 77 1.43 -7.34 -12.26
N LYS A 78 1.54 -7.85 -13.50
CA LYS A 78 2.82 -8.15 -14.16
C LYS A 78 3.82 -7.00 -13.94
N PRO A 79 4.98 -7.28 -13.31
CA PRO A 79 5.84 -6.22 -12.82
C PRO A 79 6.51 -5.45 -13.96
N ALA A 80 6.50 -4.13 -13.84
CA ALA A 80 7.74 -3.39 -14.01
C ALA A 80 8.66 -3.82 -12.85
N ASP A 81 9.97 -3.91 -13.08
CA ASP A 81 10.98 -4.41 -12.14
C ASP A 81 10.90 -3.73 -10.75
N LEU A 82 10.02 -4.21 -9.89
CA LEU A 82 9.65 -3.60 -8.61
C LEU A 82 10.15 -4.50 -7.49
N HIS A 83 11.13 -3.99 -6.76
CA HIS A 83 11.74 -4.68 -5.64
C HIS A 83 11.05 -4.28 -4.33
N VAL A 84 10.85 -5.25 -3.43
CA VAL A 84 10.32 -4.98 -2.10
C VAL A 84 11.38 -4.24 -1.29
N SER A 85 11.10 -2.99 -0.92
CA SER A 85 11.99 -2.17 -0.09
C SER A 85 11.46 -2.01 1.34
N LEU A 86 12.33 -1.58 2.25
CA LEU A 86 11.95 -1.32 3.65
C LEU A 86 10.82 -0.28 3.77
N ALA A 87 10.86 0.77 2.93
CA ALA A 87 9.82 1.78 2.89
C ALA A 87 8.46 1.20 2.43
N MET A 88 8.48 0.24 1.50
CA MET A 88 7.26 -0.46 1.09
C MET A 88 6.69 -1.28 2.25
N LEU A 89 7.53 -2.04 2.97
CA LEU A 89 7.08 -2.82 4.12
C LEU A 89 6.37 -1.95 5.16
N ALA A 90 6.98 -0.82 5.53
CA ALA A 90 6.41 0.08 6.53
C ALA A 90 5.07 0.71 6.08
N ARG A 91 4.95 1.07 4.80
CA ARG A 91 3.69 1.58 4.22
C ARG A 91 2.60 0.52 4.23
N VAL A 92 2.91 -0.71 3.82
CA VAL A 92 1.94 -1.81 3.80
C VAL A 92 1.53 -2.21 5.21
N ALA A 93 2.48 -2.25 6.17
CA ALA A 93 2.20 -2.49 7.58
C ALA A 93 1.23 -1.45 8.16
N PHE A 94 1.41 -0.18 7.81
CA PHE A 94 0.48 0.88 8.19
C PHE A 94 -0.93 0.66 7.61
N ILE A 95 -1.03 0.34 6.31
CA ILE A 95 -2.34 0.08 5.70
C ILE A 95 -3.01 -1.15 6.34
N ARG A 96 -2.25 -2.20 6.67
CA ARG A 96 -2.74 -3.38 7.39
C ARG A 96 -3.23 -3.02 8.79
N GLN A 97 -2.52 -2.17 9.53
CA GLN A 97 -2.97 -1.65 10.82
C GLN A 97 -4.30 -0.89 10.71
N VAL A 98 -4.45 0.00 9.71
CA VAL A 98 -5.71 0.72 9.46
C VAL A 98 -6.82 -0.27 9.06
N TYR A 99 -6.49 -1.32 8.31
CA TYR A 99 -7.44 -2.37 7.93
C TYR A 99 -7.98 -3.13 9.14
N ILE A 100 -7.14 -3.47 10.11
CA ILE A 100 -7.60 -4.13 11.34
C ILE A 100 -8.65 -3.28 12.09
N GLN A 101 -8.50 -1.96 12.06
CA GLN A 101 -9.42 -1.04 12.73
C GLN A 101 -10.69 -0.75 11.92
N PHE A 102 -10.57 -0.63 10.59
CA PHE A 102 -11.64 -0.07 9.73
C PHE A 102 -11.94 -0.90 8.47
N GLY A 103 -11.38 -2.09 8.30
CA GLY A 103 -11.38 -2.84 7.03
C GLY A 103 -12.78 -3.14 6.47
N ASN A 104 -13.76 -3.28 7.35
CA ASN A 104 -15.16 -3.59 7.01
C ASN A 104 -15.98 -2.37 6.58
N VAL A 105 -15.42 -1.15 6.61
CA VAL A 105 -16.15 0.05 6.17
C VAL A 105 -16.02 0.26 4.65
N LYS A 106 -17.10 0.75 4.03
CA LYS A 106 -17.16 1.04 2.58
C LYS A 106 -16.07 2.02 2.13
N ASN A 107 -15.71 2.96 3.00
CA ASN A 107 -14.78 4.04 2.72
C ASN A 107 -13.39 3.78 3.33
N PHE A 108 -12.94 2.52 3.37
CA PHE A 108 -11.65 2.12 3.95
C PHE A 108 -10.49 3.01 3.49
N TRP A 109 -10.42 3.29 2.20
CA TRP A 109 -9.35 4.10 1.61
C TRP A 109 -9.37 5.57 2.07
N GLU A 110 -10.55 6.14 2.32
CA GLU A 110 -10.67 7.47 2.92
C GLU A 110 -10.18 7.46 4.38
N GLN A 111 -10.37 6.34 5.11
CA GLN A 111 -9.81 6.19 6.45
C GLN A 111 -8.28 6.10 6.43
N VAL A 112 -7.70 5.39 5.45
CA VAL A 112 -6.24 5.39 5.25
C VAL A 112 -5.73 6.81 5.03
N ASP A 113 -6.37 7.58 4.15
CA ASP A 113 -5.98 8.96 3.86
C ASP A 113 -6.13 9.87 5.10
N LYS A 114 -7.22 9.69 5.86
CA LYS A 114 -7.45 10.41 7.13
C LYS A 114 -6.38 10.09 8.17
N GLU A 115 -6.04 8.82 8.36
CA GLU A 115 -5.01 8.41 9.32
C GLU A 115 -3.62 8.90 8.89
N LEU A 116 -3.31 8.92 7.58
CA LEU A 116 -2.07 9.54 7.09
C LEU A 116 -2.03 11.05 7.36
N ALA A 117 -3.13 11.77 7.13
CA ALA A 117 -3.23 13.18 7.45
C ALA A 117 -3.05 13.43 8.96
N ASN A 118 -3.64 12.56 9.80
CA ASN A 118 -3.46 12.62 11.25
C ASN A 118 -2.00 12.41 11.66
N VAL A 119 -1.30 11.44 11.06
CA VAL A 119 0.13 11.19 11.33
C VAL A 119 0.96 12.42 10.95
N ARG A 120 0.73 13.02 9.79
CA ARG A 120 1.42 14.23 9.34
C ARG A 120 1.19 15.40 10.29
N SER A 121 -0.08 15.67 10.59
CA SER A 121 -0.47 16.75 11.50
C SER A 121 0.11 16.58 12.91
N LYS A 122 0.05 15.37 13.50
CA LYS A 122 0.60 15.11 14.84
C LYS A 122 2.11 15.27 14.94
N ASN A 123 2.81 15.08 13.83
CA ASN A 123 4.26 15.21 13.78
C ASN A 123 4.72 16.56 13.19
N ASN A 124 3.80 17.51 12.95
CA ASN A 124 4.08 18.80 12.32
C ASN A 124 4.84 18.68 10.99
N ASP A 125 4.48 17.67 10.17
CA ASP A 125 5.17 17.35 8.90
C ASP A 125 6.69 17.12 9.02
N ASP A 126 7.18 16.80 10.21
CA ASP A 126 8.59 16.47 10.46
C ASP A 126 8.93 15.07 9.93
N GLU A 127 9.79 15.02 8.92
CA GLU A 127 10.17 13.80 8.20
C GLU A 127 10.79 12.74 9.12
N GLU A 128 11.65 13.14 10.06
CA GLU A 128 12.29 12.19 10.98
C GLU A 128 11.27 11.57 11.93
N LYS A 129 10.37 12.39 12.49
CA LYS A 129 9.32 11.89 13.39
C LYS A 129 8.34 10.98 12.66
N ILE A 130 7.98 11.32 11.42
CA ILE A 130 7.13 10.48 10.58
C ILE A 130 7.85 9.16 10.26
N SER A 131 9.13 9.19 9.89
CA SER A 131 9.92 7.98 9.65
C SER A 131 10.00 7.08 10.89
N ARG A 132 10.26 7.65 12.07
CA ARG A 132 10.24 6.90 13.35
C ARG A 132 8.86 6.33 13.67
N PHE A 133 7.78 7.03 13.32
CA PHE A 133 6.42 6.50 13.45
C PHE A 133 6.23 5.25 12.59
N PHE A 134 6.55 5.31 11.30
CA PHE A 134 6.45 4.16 10.39
C PHE A 134 7.38 3.00 10.80
N GLY A 135 8.56 3.30 11.35
CA GLY A 135 9.44 2.29 11.94
C GLY A 135 8.78 1.54 13.10
N ARG A 136 8.09 2.25 14.01
CA ARG A 136 7.31 1.62 15.09
C ARG A 136 6.13 0.81 14.57
N VAL A 137 5.44 1.30 13.53
CA VAL A 137 4.35 0.57 12.88
C VAL A 137 4.86 -0.77 12.34
N LEU A 138 5.97 -0.78 11.61
CA LEU A 138 6.57 -2.00 11.08
C LEU A 138 7.03 -2.95 12.20
N GLN A 139 7.61 -2.44 13.28
CA GLN A 139 8.00 -3.26 14.43
C GLN A 139 6.79 -3.92 15.10
N ASN A 140 5.69 -3.20 15.26
CA ASN A 140 4.46 -3.75 15.82
C ASN A 140 3.83 -4.78 14.88
N ASP A 141 3.82 -4.52 13.58
CA ASP A 141 3.31 -5.48 12.59
C ASP A 141 4.04 -6.83 12.68
N ARG A 142 5.37 -6.81 12.83
CA ARG A 142 6.19 -8.03 13.02
C ARG A 142 5.89 -8.77 14.32
N LYS A 143 5.51 -8.07 15.38
CA LYS A 143 5.12 -8.72 16.65
C LYS A 143 3.78 -9.44 16.50
N VAL A 144 2.84 -8.82 15.78
CA VAL A 144 1.47 -9.30 15.63
C VAL A 144 1.35 -10.38 14.55
N HIS A 145 2.01 -10.22 13.41
CA HIS A 145 1.82 -11.07 12.22
C HIS A 145 3.01 -12.00 11.93
N GLY A 146 4.00 -12.05 12.83
CA GLY A 146 5.11 -12.99 12.77
C GLY A 146 6.47 -12.33 12.45
N PRO A 147 7.56 -12.99 12.88
CA PRO A 147 8.91 -12.49 12.66
C PRO A 147 9.25 -12.52 11.17
N VAL A 148 10.13 -11.60 10.80
CA VAL A 148 10.56 -11.38 9.42
C VAL A 148 12.07 -11.49 9.37
N ASP A 149 12.59 -12.27 8.42
CA ASP A 149 14.02 -12.29 8.09
C ASP A 149 14.36 -11.15 7.13
N LEU A 150 14.83 -10.04 7.70
CA LEU A 150 15.19 -8.83 6.96
C LEU A 150 16.53 -8.97 6.21
N GLY A 151 17.31 -10.04 6.43
CA GLY A 151 18.60 -10.25 5.75
C GLY A 151 18.47 -10.47 4.24
N SER A 152 17.25 -10.78 3.77
CA SER A 152 16.92 -11.02 2.37
C SER A 152 16.52 -9.77 1.58
N ILE A 153 16.36 -8.62 2.23
CA ILE A 153 15.90 -7.38 1.59
C ILE A 153 17.09 -6.52 1.19
N PRO A 154 17.18 -6.04 -0.07
CA PRO A 154 18.19 -5.07 -0.46
C PRO A 154 18.06 -3.81 0.41
N LEU A 155 19.15 -3.44 1.10
CA LEU A 155 19.28 -2.11 1.70
C LEU A 155 19.64 -1.16 0.56
N GLU A 156 18.67 -0.37 0.10
CA GLU A 156 18.91 0.80 -0.75
C GLU A 156 19.52 1.96 0.05
#